data_AF-A0A7Y0KI21-F1
#
_entry.id   AF-A0A7Y0KI21-F1
#
_cell.length_a   1.000
_cell.length_b   1.000
_cell.length_c   1.000
_cell.angle_alpha   90.00
_cell.angle_beta   90.00
_cell.angle_gamma   90.00
#
_symmetry.space_group_name_H-M   'P 1'
#
loop_
_entity.id
_entity.type
_entity.pdbx_description
1 polymer ?
#
loop_
_entity_poly.entity_id
_entity_poly.type
_entity_poly.pdbx_seq_one_letter_code
_entity_poly.pdbx_strand_id
1 'polypeptide(L)'
;MTTVLVTGGGERLDEVSSAVKATGAEVVVVDNPDRLGEAVDGKTFDAYVQLPVAMTPGEGSVVAKVEQFLTQGMLSRFRAAATVLPTLAPNANVMLVGGQTNVDVDAPDDADARAAMLRVLAHALRAERAPERLTVRVADRSWTGEQIAAKVTGDPGESRTPTDDEEGIGRAYAEWRTEVVGLMRVEF
;
A
#
# COMPACT_ATOMS: atom_id res chain seq x y z
N MET A 1 15.47 -17.45 2.76
CA MET A 1 14.51 -17.13 3.84
C MET A 1 13.92 -15.79 3.46
N THR A 2 12.60 -15.67 3.39
CA THR A 2 11.94 -14.45 2.89
C THR A 2 11.98 -13.37 3.97
N THR A 3 12.52 -12.20 3.66
CA THR A 3 12.52 -11.04 4.56
C THR A 3 11.44 -10.05 4.15
N VAL A 4 10.52 -9.75 5.05
CA VAL A 4 9.32 -8.94 4.83
C VAL A 4 9.36 -7.68 5.67
N LEU A 5 9.22 -6.52 5.03
CA LEU A 5 8.96 -5.25 5.71
C LEU A 5 7.46 -5.05 5.89
N VAL A 6 7.02 -4.71 7.09
CA VAL A 6 5.61 -4.36 7.37
C VAL A 6 5.57 -2.96 7.99
N THR A 7 4.91 -2.02 7.31
CA THR A 7 4.71 -0.66 7.80
C THR A 7 3.24 -0.38 8.07
N GLY A 8 2.92 0.45 9.07
CA GLY A 8 1.59 0.98 9.32
C GLY A 8 1.35 1.21 10.80
N GLY A 9 0.12 1.11 11.28
CA GLY A 9 -0.14 1.24 12.72
C GLY A 9 -1.44 0.58 13.18
N GLY A 10 -1.61 0.57 14.51
CA GLY A 10 -2.77 0.00 15.19
C GLY A 10 -2.75 -1.54 15.24
N GLU A 11 -3.83 -2.13 15.75
CA GLU A 11 -3.97 -3.58 15.96
C GLU A 11 -3.71 -4.41 14.69
N ARG A 12 -4.01 -3.81 13.53
CA ARG A 12 -3.81 -4.44 12.23
C ARG A 12 -2.34 -4.74 11.92
N LEU A 13 -1.42 -3.91 12.45
CA LEU A 13 0.01 -4.12 12.32
C LEU A 13 0.45 -5.40 13.04
N ASP A 14 -0.05 -5.61 14.25
CA ASP A 14 0.27 -6.78 15.06
C ASP A 14 -0.33 -8.06 14.46
N GLU A 15 -1.59 -8.01 14.00
CA GLU A 15 -2.27 -9.12 13.33
C GLU A 15 -1.48 -9.59 12.10
N VAL A 16 -1.19 -8.68 11.18
CA VAL A 16 -0.53 -9.00 9.90
C VAL A 16 0.93 -9.40 10.12
N SER A 17 1.67 -8.69 10.98
CA SER A 17 3.06 -9.06 11.24
C SER A 17 3.19 -10.43 11.90
N SER A 18 2.26 -10.80 12.78
CA SER A 18 2.19 -12.13 13.38
C SER A 18 1.84 -13.21 12.34
N ALA A 19 0.88 -12.94 11.46
CA ALA A 19 0.52 -13.86 10.38
C ALA A 19 1.68 -14.09 9.40
N VAL A 20 2.45 -13.05 9.06
CA VAL A 20 3.64 -13.17 8.21
C VAL A 20 4.75 -13.96 8.93
N LYS A 21 5.00 -13.70 10.22
CA LYS A 21 5.98 -14.50 11.00
C LYS A 21 5.60 -15.98 11.04
N ALA A 22 4.31 -16.29 11.12
CA ALA A 22 3.81 -17.67 11.13
C ALA A 22 4.10 -18.44 9.84
N THR A 23 4.41 -17.77 8.73
CA THR A 23 4.87 -18.43 7.49
C THR A 23 6.37 -18.76 7.49
N GLY A 24 7.09 -18.47 8.59
CA GLY A 24 8.54 -18.66 8.68
C GLY A 24 9.38 -17.54 8.05
N ALA A 25 8.76 -16.43 7.66
CA ALA A 25 9.45 -15.26 7.14
C ALA A 25 10.10 -14.44 8.27
N GLU A 26 11.22 -13.79 7.96
CA GLU A 26 11.78 -12.74 8.81
C GLU A 26 10.93 -11.48 8.64
N VAL A 27 10.53 -10.84 9.75
CA VAL A 27 9.65 -9.66 9.69
C VAL A 27 10.29 -8.48 10.38
N VAL A 28 10.46 -7.39 9.62
CA VAL A 28 10.83 -6.07 10.12
C VAL A 28 9.56 -5.23 10.19
N VAL A 29 9.23 -4.75 11.39
CA VAL A 29 8.04 -3.93 11.63
C VAL A 29 8.46 -2.47 11.83
N VAL A 30 7.77 -1.55 11.17
CA VAL A 30 7.93 -0.10 11.33
C VAL A 30 6.56 0.53 11.54
N ASP A 31 6.31 0.95 12.77
CA ASP A 31 5.06 1.57 13.20
C ASP A 31 5.05 3.10 13.07
N ASN A 32 6.24 3.71 13.04
CA ASN A 32 6.44 5.14 12.88
C ASN A 32 7.16 5.44 11.54
N PRO A 33 6.50 6.18 10.61
CA PRO A 33 7.10 6.59 9.34
C PRO A 33 8.45 7.32 9.47
N ASP A 34 8.67 8.08 10.55
CA ASP A 34 9.92 8.84 10.76
C ASP A 34 11.14 7.93 10.96
N ARG A 35 10.92 6.67 11.37
CA ARG A 35 11.97 5.67 11.59
C ARG A 35 12.22 4.80 10.37
N LEU A 36 11.42 4.96 9.31
CA LEU A 36 11.45 4.07 8.14
C LEU A 36 12.80 4.11 7.43
N GLY A 37 13.40 5.30 7.26
CA GLY A 37 14.70 5.44 6.59
C GLY A 37 15.81 4.65 7.29
N GLU A 38 15.94 4.80 8.62
CA GLU A 38 16.88 4.04 9.44
C GLU A 38 16.58 2.54 9.40
N ALA A 39 15.30 2.16 9.45
CA ALA A 39 14.90 0.76 9.48
C ALA A 39 15.27 -0.02 8.20
N VAL A 40 15.31 0.66 7.05
CA VAL A 40 15.60 0.05 5.73
C VAL A 40 17.04 0.25 5.26
N ASP A 41 17.83 1.09 5.95
CA ASP A 41 19.21 1.40 5.54
C ASP A 41 20.09 0.15 5.48
N GLY A 42 20.80 -0.01 4.35
CA GLY A 42 21.67 -1.17 4.09
C GLY A 42 20.97 -2.52 3.99
N LYS A 43 19.63 -2.57 3.93
CA LYS A 43 18.85 -3.82 3.87
C LYS A 43 18.20 -4.03 2.52
N THR A 44 17.87 -5.29 2.25
CA THR A 44 17.06 -5.69 1.08
C THR A 44 15.90 -6.56 1.54
N PHE A 45 14.72 -6.31 0.98
CA PHE A 45 13.49 -7.01 1.33
C PHE A 45 12.91 -7.76 0.12
N ASP A 46 12.51 -9.01 0.34
CA ASP A 46 11.81 -9.82 -0.67
C ASP A 46 10.34 -9.43 -0.78
N ALA A 47 9.80 -8.77 0.24
CA ALA A 47 8.40 -8.41 0.30
C ALA A 47 8.14 -7.18 1.17
N TYR A 48 7.08 -6.45 0.83
CA TYR A 48 6.64 -5.27 1.55
C TYR A 48 5.13 -5.28 1.74
N VAL A 49 4.68 -5.10 2.98
CA VAL A 49 3.27 -4.88 3.33
C VAL A 49 3.11 -3.47 3.86
N GLN A 50 2.29 -2.68 3.17
CA GLN A 50 1.91 -1.35 3.61
C GLN A 50 0.49 -1.34 4.13
N LEU A 51 0.36 -1.22 5.45
CA LEU A 51 -0.89 -1.05 6.15
C LEU A 51 -1.23 0.44 6.31
N PRO A 52 -2.48 0.76 6.70
CA PRO A 52 -2.85 2.12 7.07
C PRO A 52 -2.01 2.63 8.23
N VAL A 53 -1.77 3.94 8.26
CA VAL A 53 -1.12 4.62 9.38
C VAL A 53 -2.16 4.85 10.47
N ALA A 54 -1.81 4.56 11.73
CA ALA A 54 -2.65 4.94 12.86
C ALA A 54 -2.65 6.47 12.99
N MET A 55 -3.82 7.08 12.91
CA MET A 55 -3.99 8.52 13.07
C MET A 55 -5.04 8.77 14.13
N THR A 56 -4.77 9.74 14.99
CA THR A 56 -5.80 10.32 15.86
C THR A 56 -6.61 11.31 15.03
N PRO A 57 -7.95 11.16 14.94
CA PRO A 57 -8.79 12.14 14.26
C PRO A 57 -8.58 13.52 14.87
N GLY A 58 -8.27 14.51 14.04
CA GLY A 58 -8.19 15.90 14.47
C GLY A 58 -9.57 16.43 14.84
N GLU A 59 -9.59 17.38 15.78
CA GLU A 59 -10.75 18.22 16.01
C GLU A 59 -10.92 19.20 14.83
N GLY A 60 -12.16 19.53 14.48
CA GLY A 60 -12.45 20.52 13.43
C GLY A 60 -13.53 20.09 12.44
N SER A 61 -13.60 20.81 11.31
CA SER A 61 -14.59 20.57 10.27
C SER A 61 -14.37 19.25 9.52
N VAL A 62 -15.41 18.74 8.86
CA VAL A 62 -15.30 17.57 7.97
C VAL A 62 -14.22 17.77 6.91
N VAL A 63 -14.09 18.98 6.35
CA VAL A 63 -13.04 19.31 5.38
C VAL A 63 -11.65 19.16 5.97
N ALA A 64 -11.41 19.63 7.20
CA ALA A 64 -10.13 19.46 7.89
C ALA A 64 -9.81 17.99 8.16
N LYS A 65 -10.82 17.18 8.51
CA LYS A 65 -10.67 15.72 8.69
C LYS A 65 -10.30 15.03 7.38
N VAL A 66 -10.91 15.42 6.25
CA VAL A 66 -10.57 14.91 4.91
C VAL A 66 -9.16 15.33 4.51
N GLU A 67 -8.78 16.59 4.73
CA GLU A 67 -7.41 17.07 4.48
C GLU A 67 -6.38 16.27 5.29
N GLN A 68 -6.62 16.05 6.58
CA GLN A 68 -5.77 15.25 7.44
C GLN A 68 -5.64 13.81 6.90
N PHE A 69 -6.77 13.19 6.52
CA PHE A 69 -6.78 11.87 5.93
C PHE A 69 -5.93 11.78 4.65
N LEU A 70 -6.10 12.74 3.73
CA LEU A 70 -5.34 12.76 2.49
C LEU A 70 -3.84 12.98 2.75
N THR A 71 -3.48 13.91 3.63
CA THR A 71 -2.08 14.33 3.85
C THR A 71 -1.30 13.38 4.76
N GLN A 72 -1.87 13.01 5.90
CA GLN A 72 -1.24 12.17 6.93
C GLN A 72 -1.53 10.68 6.72
N GLY A 73 -2.64 10.34 6.07
CA GLY A 73 -3.03 8.94 5.83
C GLY A 73 -2.60 8.44 4.46
N MET A 74 -2.99 9.12 3.39
CA MET A 74 -2.74 8.65 2.03
C MET A 74 -1.38 9.09 1.48
N LEU A 75 -1.05 10.40 1.49
CA LEU A 75 0.21 10.89 0.94
C LEU A 75 1.43 10.39 1.73
N SER A 76 1.30 10.15 3.03
CA SER A 76 2.36 9.51 3.83
C SER A 76 2.73 8.13 3.30
N ARG A 77 1.76 7.37 2.78
CA ARG A 77 1.97 6.04 2.18
C ARG A 77 2.73 6.12 0.85
N PHE A 78 2.51 7.16 0.06
CA PHE A 78 3.32 7.41 -1.14
C PHE A 78 4.77 7.70 -0.75
N ARG A 79 5.00 8.54 0.27
CA ARG A 79 6.35 8.84 0.79
C ARG A 79 7.03 7.57 1.32
N ALA A 80 6.32 6.76 2.11
CA ALA A 80 6.84 5.50 2.62
C ALA A 80 7.23 4.55 1.49
N ALA A 81 6.39 4.42 0.46
CA ALA A 81 6.67 3.58 -0.69
C ALA A 81 7.90 4.06 -1.47
N ALA A 82 8.07 5.38 -1.66
CA ALA A 82 9.27 5.95 -2.28
C ALA A 82 10.55 5.67 -1.46
N THR A 83 10.46 5.70 -0.12
CA THR A 83 11.59 5.35 0.77
C THR A 83 11.94 3.86 0.70
N VAL A 84 10.93 2.99 0.61
CA VAL A 84 11.11 1.52 0.61
C VAL A 84 11.52 1.01 -0.76
N LEU A 85 11.03 1.62 -1.84
CA LEU A 85 11.21 1.10 -3.19
C LEU A 85 12.67 0.72 -3.49
N PRO A 86 13.69 1.55 -3.22
CA PRO A 86 15.11 1.24 -3.45
C PRO A 86 15.62 -0.03 -2.76
N THR A 87 15.00 -0.45 -1.66
CA THR A 87 15.42 -1.58 -0.83
C THR A 87 14.70 -2.88 -1.19
N LEU A 88 13.75 -2.84 -2.13
CA LEU A 88 13.07 -4.04 -2.62
C LEU A 88 13.94 -4.84 -3.58
N ALA A 89 13.94 -6.16 -3.42
CA ALA A 89 14.52 -7.08 -4.38
C ALA A 89 13.83 -6.99 -5.77
N PRO A 90 14.50 -7.34 -6.88
CA PRO A 90 13.97 -7.19 -8.25
C PRO A 90 12.61 -7.86 -8.54
N ASN A 91 12.23 -8.88 -7.78
CA ASN A 91 10.95 -9.61 -7.92
C ASN A 91 10.08 -9.54 -6.66
N ALA A 92 10.28 -8.50 -5.83
CA ALA A 92 9.60 -8.43 -4.54
C ALA A 92 8.06 -8.38 -4.67
N ASN A 93 7.38 -8.99 -3.71
CA ASN A 93 5.93 -8.91 -3.56
C ASN A 93 5.56 -7.68 -2.72
N VAL A 94 4.71 -6.81 -3.25
CA VAL A 94 4.21 -5.64 -2.52
C VAL A 94 2.72 -5.77 -2.29
N MET A 95 2.28 -5.61 -1.04
CA MET A 95 0.87 -5.58 -0.66
C MET A 95 0.51 -4.20 -0.11
N LEU A 96 -0.40 -3.51 -0.79
CA LEU A 96 -0.98 -2.25 -0.33
C LEU A 96 -2.36 -2.55 0.27
N VAL A 97 -2.50 -2.42 1.59
CA VAL A 97 -3.75 -2.78 2.27
C VAL A 97 -4.61 -1.54 2.48
N GLY A 98 -5.85 -1.60 2.01
CA GLY A 98 -6.90 -0.63 2.29
C GLY A 98 -7.33 -0.71 3.76
N GLY A 99 -7.34 0.43 4.44
CA GLY A 99 -7.69 0.50 5.86
C GLY A 99 -9.15 0.78 6.16
N GLN A 100 -9.54 0.60 7.43
CA GLN A 100 -10.57 1.43 8.05
C GLN A 100 -9.91 2.73 8.49
N THR A 101 -10.49 3.84 8.08
CA THR A 101 -10.23 5.09 8.77
C THR A 101 -11.10 5.05 10.02
N ASN A 102 -10.51 5.06 11.22
CA ASN A 102 -11.24 5.31 12.46
C ASN A 102 -11.70 6.78 12.53
N VAL A 103 -12.10 7.35 11.39
CA VAL A 103 -12.70 8.67 11.34
C VAL A 103 -14.15 8.42 11.70
N ASP A 104 -14.49 8.96 12.85
CA ASP A 104 -15.84 9.28 13.29
C ASP A 104 -16.90 9.19 12.19
N VAL A 105 -18.05 8.59 12.52
CA VAL A 105 -19.18 8.28 11.62
C VAL A 105 -19.70 9.49 10.81
N ASP A 106 -19.28 10.70 11.19
CA ASP A 106 -19.65 11.98 10.60
C ASP A 106 -18.73 12.48 9.47
N ALA A 107 -17.61 11.82 9.17
CA ALA A 107 -16.84 12.11 7.96
C ALA A 107 -17.17 11.08 6.87
N PRO A 108 -17.47 11.51 5.62
CA PRO A 108 -17.64 10.57 4.53
C PRO A 108 -16.33 9.82 4.27
N ASP A 109 -16.27 8.56 4.71
CA ASP A 109 -15.20 7.63 4.37
C ASP A 109 -15.53 6.99 3.01
N ASP A 110 -14.86 7.45 1.95
CA ASP A 110 -15.00 6.86 0.62
C ASP A 110 -13.96 5.75 0.41
N ALA A 111 -14.41 4.52 0.64
CA ALA A 111 -13.58 3.33 0.47
C ALA A 111 -13.13 3.11 -0.99
N ASP A 112 -13.94 3.51 -1.95
CA ASP A 112 -13.62 3.35 -3.38
C ASP A 112 -12.56 4.36 -3.81
N ALA A 113 -12.66 5.61 -3.36
CA ALA A 113 -11.64 6.63 -3.58
C ALA A 113 -10.28 6.23 -2.98
N ARG A 114 -10.27 5.64 -1.77
CA ARG A 114 -9.02 5.11 -1.18
C ARG A 114 -8.45 3.97 -2.02
N ALA A 115 -9.29 3.02 -2.42
CA ALA A 115 -8.85 1.91 -3.24
C ALA A 115 -8.28 2.40 -4.58
N ALA A 116 -8.92 3.39 -5.20
CA ALA A 116 -8.42 4.04 -6.41
C ALA A 116 -7.03 4.65 -6.19
N MET A 117 -6.82 5.44 -5.12
CA MET A 117 -5.51 6.01 -4.81
C MET A 117 -4.42 4.95 -4.54
N LEU A 118 -4.75 3.84 -3.87
CA LEU A 118 -3.80 2.74 -3.70
C LEU A 118 -3.49 2.02 -5.02
N ARG A 119 -4.46 1.90 -5.94
CA ARG A 119 -4.20 1.42 -7.31
C ARG A 119 -3.25 2.35 -8.05
N VAL A 120 -3.41 3.68 -7.93
CA VAL A 120 -2.46 4.66 -8.50
C VAL A 120 -1.05 4.41 -7.97
N LEU A 121 -0.88 4.27 -6.66
CA LEU A 121 0.41 3.94 -6.06
C LEU A 121 0.98 2.61 -6.60
N ALA A 122 0.13 1.59 -6.72
CA ALA A 122 0.55 0.30 -7.26
C ALA A 122 1.04 0.41 -8.71
N HIS A 123 0.41 1.23 -9.54
CA HIS A 123 0.87 1.48 -10.91
C HIS A 123 2.21 2.21 -10.93
N ALA A 124 2.38 3.24 -10.10
CA ALA A 124 3.65 3.97 -10.01
C ALA A 124 4.81 3.05 -9.61
N LEU A 125 4.63 2.20 -8.60
CA LEU A 125 5.65 1.25 -8.14
C LEU A 125 6.06 0.24 -9.22
N ARG A 126 5.10 -0.27 -10.00
CA ARG A 126 5.39 -1.19 -11.11
C ARG A 126 6.14 -0.47 -12.24
N ALA A 127 5.75 0.75 -12.58
CA ALA A 127 6.37 1.52 -13.64
C ALA A 127 7.83 1.87 -13.31
N GLU A 128 8.11 2.29 -12.07
CA GLU A 128 9.46 2.70 -11.65
C GLU A 128 10.47 1.54 -11.59
N ARG A 129 9.99 0.31 -11.43
CA ARG A 129 10.84 -0.88 -11.40
C ARG A 129 10.99 -1.57 -12.75
N ALA A 130 10.28 -1.16 -13.78
CA ALA A 130 10.43 -1.75 -15.11
C ALA A 130 11.90 -1.68 -15.59
N PRO A 131 12.46 -2.77 -16.17
CA PRO A 131 11.79 -4.04 -16.52
C PRO A 131 11.76 -5.08 -15.38
N GLU A 132 12.36 -4.79 -14.23
CA GLU A 132 12.31 -5.65 -13.04
C GLU A 132 10.87 -5.72 -12.50
N ARG A 133 10.38 -6.94 -12.25
CA ARG A 133 8.94 -7.18 -12.13
C ARG A 133 8.51 -7.29 -10.67
N LEU A 134 8.31 -6.15 -10.03
CA LEU A 134 7.55 -6.11 -8.77
C LEU A 134 6.15 -6.69 -8.97
N THR A 135 5.72 -7.50 -8.02
CA THR A 135 4.33 -7.98 -7.97
C THR A 135 3.57 -7.16 -6.93
N VAL A 136 2.93 -6.09 -7.37
CA VAL A 136 2.14 -5.22 -6.48
C VAL A 136 0.67 -5.67 -6.47
N ARG A 137 0.06 -5.75 -5.29
CA ARG A 137 -1.37 -6.07 -5.10
C ARG A 137 -2.00 -5.06 -4.15
N VAL A 138 -3.30 -4.80 -4.33
CA VAL A 138 -4.09 -3.98 -3.43
C VAL A 138 -5.10 -4.90 -2.74
N ALA A 139 -4.99 -5.03 -1.42
CA ALA A 139 -5.98 -5.74 -0.61
C ALA A 139 -7.05 -4.76 -0.14
N ASP A 140 -8.31 -5.17 -0.23
CA ASP A 140 -9.41 -4.45 0.43
C ASP A 140 -9.48 -4.80 1.92
N ARG A 141 -10.40 -4.13 2.64
CA ARG A 141 -10.54 -4.27 4.10
C ARG A 141 -10.98 -5.65 4.58
N SER A 142 -11.54 -6.48 3.71
CA SER A 142 -12.08 -7.80 4.06
C SER A 142 -11.01 -8.89 4.14
N TRP A 143 -9.82 -8.61 3.61
CA TRP A 143 -8.72 -9.56 3.64
C TRP A 143 -8.31 -9.84 5.09
N THR A 144 -7.92 -11.06 5.44
CA THR A 144 -7.37 -11.38 6.76
C THR A 144 -5.85 -11.25 6.78
N GLY A 145 -5.25 -11.19 7.98
CA GLY A 145 -3.79 -11.26 8.13
C GLY A 145 -3.17 -12.47 7.42
N GLU A 146 -3.81 -13.64 7.49
CA GLU A 146 -3.33 -14.86 6.83
C GLU A 146 -3.41 -14.77 5.30
N GLN A 147 -4.47 -14.18 4.75
CA GLN A 147 -4.59 -13.97 3.31
C GLN A 147 -3.52 -13.00 2.79
N ILE A 148 -3.24 -11.92 3.55
CA ILE A 148 -2.15 -10.99 3.26
C ILE A 148 -0.80 -11.72 3.31
N ALA A 149 -0.54 -12.48 4.38
CA ALA A 149 0.69 -13.22 4.58
C ALA A 149 0.94 -14.21 3.44
N ALA A 150 -0.06 -15.03 3.10
CA ALA A 150 0.04 -16.02 2.02
C ALA A 150 0.36 -15.37 0.66
N LYS A 151 -0.20 -14.19 0.37
CA LYS A 151 0.06 -13.49 -0.90
C LYS A 151 1.38 -12.74 -0.94
N VAL A 152 1.89 -12.28 0.21
CA VAL A 152 3.17 -11.55 0.25
C VAL A 152 4.36 -12.51 0.30
N THR A 153 4.21 -13.69 0.87
CA THR A 153 5.29 -14.70 0.97
C THR A 153 5.24 -15.79 -0.11
N GLY A 154 4.15 -15.86 -0.88
CA GLY A 154 4.01 -16.79 -2.01
C GLY A 154 4.91 -16.45 -3.21
N ASP A 155 5.06 -17.41 -4.13
CA ASP A 155 5.89 -17.26 -5.32
C ASP A 155 5.33 -16.16 -6.25
N PRO A 156 6.12 -15.13 -6.62
CA PRO A 156 5.69 -14.09 -7.56
C PRO A 156 5.29 -14.62 -8.96
N GLY A 157 5.61 -15.88 -9.31
CA GLY A 157 5.34 -16.49 -10.61
C GLY A 157 3.93 -17.05 -10.86
N GLU A 158 3.11 -17.30 -9.84
CA GLU A 158 1.86 -18.09 -9.98
C GLU A 158 0.67 -17.35 -10.63
N SER A 159 0.82 -16.07 -11.04
CA SER A 159 -0.29 -15.30 -11.64
C SER A 159 0.17 -14.26 -12.67
N ARG A 160 0.88 -14.69 -13.72
CA ARG A 160 1.27 -13.80 -14.83
C ARG A 160 0.67 -14.26 -16.16
N THR A 161 -0.26 -13.49 -16.72
CA THR A 161 -0.61 -13.56 -18.15
C THR A 161 0.26 -12.55 -18.90
N PRO A 162 1.13 -12.94 -19.87
CA PRO A 162 2.24 -12.09 -20.36
C PRO A 162 1.92 -10.98 -21.38
N THR A 163 0.66 -10.70 -21.72
CA THR A 163 0.29 -9.88 -22.89
C THR A 163 0.00 -8.40 -22.63
N ASP A 164 0.00 -7.93 -21.38
CA ASP A 164 -0.47 -6.56 -21.01
C ASP A 164 0.64 -5.51 -20.81
N ASP A 165 1.93 -5.83 -21.00
CA ASP A 165 3.01 -5.06 -20.33
C ASP A 165 3.38 -3.68 -20.94
N GLU A 166 3.17 -3.37 -22.23
CA GLU A 166 3.43 -2.01 -22.77
C GLU A 166 2.13 -1.24 -23.08
N GLU A 167 1.20 -1.88 -23.79
CA GLU A 167 -0.12 -1.32 -24.03
C GLU A 167 -0.91 -1.14 -22.72
N GLY A 168 -0.72 -2.00 -21.72
CA GLY A 168 -1.40 -1.90 -20.42
C GLY A 168 -0.80 -0.84 -19.50
N ILE A 169 0.49 -0.50 -19.61
CA ILE A 169 1.05 0.68 -18.91
C ILE A 169 0.47 1.96 -19.50
N GLY A 170 0.39 2.05 -20.84
CA GLY A 170 -0.25 3.17 -21.53
C GLY A 170 -1.75 3.28 -21.25
N ARG A 171 -2.47 2.14 -21.24
CA ARG A 171 -3.90 2.07 -20.87
C ARG A 171 -4.11 2.43 -19.40
N ALA A 172 -3.25 1.96 -18.50
CA ALA A 172 -3.32 2.27 -17.07
C ALA A 172 -3.09 3.75 -16.78
N TYR A 173 -2.22 4.44 -17.54
CA TYR A 173 -2.09 5.90 -17.44
C TYR A 173 -3.34 6.64 -17.99
N ALA A 174 -3.94 6.15 -19.06
CA ALA A 174 -5.18 6.70 -19.59
C ALA A 174 -6.40 6.45 -18.68
N GLU A 175 -6.46 5.28 -18.04
CA GLU A 175 -7.43 4.93 -17.00
C GLU A 175 -7.18 5.78 -15.75
N TRP A 176 -5.93 5.95 -15.30
CA TRP A 176 -5.56 6.89 -14.24
C TRP A 176 -6.08 8.30 -14.53
N ARG A 177 -5.87 8.81 -15.74
CA ARG A 177 -6.40 10.13 -16.12
C ARG A 177 -7.92 10.16 -16.04
N THR A 178 -8.58 9.08 -16.43
CA THR A 178 -10.04 8.97 -16.42
C THR A 178 -10.59 8.90 -14.99
N GLU A 179 -9.95 8.15 -14.10
CA GLU A 179 -10.32 8.03 -12.68
C GLU A 179 -10.07 9.34 -11.91
N VAL A 180 -8.94 10.00 -12.14
CA VAL A 180 -8.64 11.31 -11.54
C VAL A 180 -9.60 12.39 -12.05
N VAL A 181 -9.97 12.36 -13.33
CA VAL A 181 -11.01 13.25 -13.88
C VAL A 181 -12.41 12.86 -13.39
N GLY A 182 -12.66 11.59 -13.11
CA GLY A 182 -13.89 11.09 -12.49
C GLY A 182 -14.10 11.64 -11.08
N LEU A 183 -13.02 11.80 -10.30
CA LEU A 183 -13.04 12.48 -9.00
C LEU A 183 -13.42 13.97 -9.09
N MET A 184 -13.27 14.61 -10.26
CA MET A 184 -13.69 15.99 -10.49
C MET A 184 -15.17 16.13 -10.89
N ARG A 185 -15.89 15.02 -11.14
CA ARG A 185 -17.30 15.01 -11.56
C ARG A 185 -18.31 14.81 -10.43
N VAL A 186 -17.91 14.99 -9.17
CA VAL A 186 -18.88 15.18 -8.09
C VAL A 186 -19.39 16.62 -8.20
N GLU A 187 -20.49 16.79 -8.93
CA GLU A 187 -21.12 18.09 -9.21
C GLU A 187 -21.64 18.77 -7.93
N PHE A 188 -21.44 20.09 -7.86
CA PHE A 188 -22.03 21.01 -6.88
C PHE A 188 -23.48 21.34 -7.20
#